data_AF-A0A0A3XQJ2-F1
#
_entry.id   AF-A0A0A3XQJ2-F1
#
_cell.length_a   1.000
_cell.length_b   1.000
_cell.length_c   1.000
_cell.angle_alpha   90.00
_cell.angle_beta   90.00
_cell.angle_gamma   90.00
#
_symmetry.space_group_name_H-M   'P 1'
#
loop_
_entity.id
_entity.type
_entity.pdbx_description
1 polymer ?
#
loop_
_entity_poly.entity_id
_entity_poly.type
_entity_poly.pdbx_seq_one_letter_code
_entity_poly.pdbx_strand_id
1 'polypeptide(L)'
;MRVHMIVAGLILAIMGKASATVVDKGTDAQKSCELLVKNSLRNQDEARSAGACEGMIETAMIFSPNLPADVRACPPAQGSPLQSAKVFLQYLDNNPDRANEPGITVAIEAFRDAWPCRGDDAGTGLKKRAPKKTK
;
A
#
# COMPACT_ATOMS: atom_id res chain seq x y z
N MET A 1 -45.52 19.88 -9.98
CA MET A 1 -44.49 19.01 -10.62
C MET A 1 -43.14 19.69 -10.80
N ARG A 2 -43.04 20.85 -11.50
CA ARG A 2 -41.74 21.55 -11.72
C ARG A 2 -41.03 21.97 -10.43
N VAL A 3 -41.77 22.43 -9.42
CA VAL A 3 -41.22 22.83 -8.11
C VAL A 3 -40.60 21.64 -7.36
N HIS A 4 -41.22 20.46 -7.42
CA HIS A 4 -40.68 19.27 -6.75
C HIS A 4 -39.37 18.78 -7.39
N MET A 5 -39.21 18.92 -8.71
CA MET A 5 -37.97 18.59 -9.40
C MET A 5 -36.82 19.54 -9.01
N ILE A 6 -37.11 20.84 -8.86
CA ILE A 6 -36.11 21.84 -8.45
C ILE A 6 -35.67 21.60 -7.01
N VAL A 7 -36.62 21.30 -6.11
CA VAL A 7 -36.33 21.00 -4.70
C VAL A 7 -35.54 19.69 -4.56
N ALA A 8 -35.89 18.64 -5.30
CA ALA A 8 -35.13 17.38 -5.30
C ALA A 8 -33.68 17.57 -5.81
N GLY A 9 -33.50 18.36 -6.88
CA GLY A 9 -32.17 18.69 -7.40
C GLY A 9 -31.29 19.49 -6.43
N LEU A 10 -31.89 20.43 -5.68
CA LEU A 10 -31.19 21.18 -4.64
C LEU A 10 -30.80 20.31 -3.44
N ILE A 11 -31.62 19.34 -3.05
CA ILE A 11 -31.30 18.38 -1.97
C ILE A 11 -30.12 17.47 -2.37
N LEU A 12 -30.08 17.01 -3.62
CA LEU A 12 -28.99 16.19 -4.15
C LEU A 12 -27.65 16.97 -4.27
N ALA A 13 -27.70 18.27 -4.56
CA ALA A 13 -26.51 19.11 -4.70
C ALA A 13 -25.75 19.36 -3.37
N ILE A 14 -26.41 19.17 -2.21
CA ILE A 14 -25.79 19.41 -0.90
C ILE A 14 -24.99 18.17 -0.41
N MET A 15 -25.20 16.99 -0.99
CA MET A 15 -24.54 15.74 -0.56
C MET A 15 -23.18 15.50 -1.22
N GLY A 16 -22.78 16.32 -2.19
CA GLY A 16 -21.57 16.10 -3.01
C GLY A 16 -20.35 16.87 -2.53
N LYS A 17 -19.79 16.56 -1.35
CA LYS A 17 -18.40 16.93 -1.02
C LYS A 17 -17.59 15.67 -0.71
N ALA A 18 -17.23 14.93 -1.75
CA ALA A 18 -16.20 13.91 -1.66
C ALA A 18 -14.83 14.60 -1.82
N SER A 19 -14.18 14.94 -0.71
CA SER A 19 -12.77 15.30 -0.74
C SER A 19 -11.97 14.00 -0.86
N ALA A 20 -11.62 13.63 -2.08
CA ALA A 20 -10.65 12.56 -2.32
C ALA A 20 -9.25 13.19 -2.42
N THR A 21 -8.40 12.78 -1.49
CA THR A 21 -6.94 12.52 -1.54
C THR A 21 -6.35 12.88 -0.19
N VAL A 22 -6.54 12.00 0.78
CA VAL A 22 -5.59 11.91 1.90
C VAL A 22 -4.83 10.64 1.60
N VAL A 23 -3.52 10.74 1.38
CA VAL A 23 -2.69 9.54 1.42
C VAL A 23 -2.93 8.94 2.80
N ASP A 24 -3.51 7.75 2.87
CA ASP A 24 -3.87 7.11 4.13
C ASP A 24 -2.68 7.16 5.08
N LYS A 25 -2.91 7.65 6.30
CA LYS A 25 -1.85 7.68 7.32
C LYS A 25 -1.51 6.26 7.75
N GLY A 26 -0.36 6.08 8.39
CA GLY A 26 0.03 4.83 9.04
C GLY A 26 -1.09 4.28 9.93
N THR A 27 -1.84 5.13 10.64
CA THR A 27 -3.01 4.71 11.43
C THR A 27 -4.15 4.11 10.62
N ASP A 28 -4.41 4.61 9.41
CA ASP A 28 -5.50 4.12 8.56
C ASP A 28 -5.07 2.86 7.81
N ALA A 29 -3.81 2.84 7.36
CA ALA A 29 -3.12 1.68 6.83
C ALA A 29 -3.07 0.54 7.86
N GLN A 30 -2.76 0.84 9.14
CA GLN A 30 -2.72 -0.13 10.23
C GLN A 30 -4.06 -0.85 10.40
N LYS A 31 -5.15 -0.09 10.55
CA LYS A 31 -6.51 -0.66 10.70
C LYS A 31 -6.86 -1.57 9.51
N SER A 32 -6.55 -1.12 8.31
CA SER A 32 -6.78 -1.87 7.07
C SER A 32 -5.97 -3.17 7.03
N CYS A 33 -4.70 -3.13 7.44
CA CYS A 33 -3.83 -4.29 7.48
C CYS A 33 -4.14 -5.26 8.62
N GLU A 34 -4.64 -4.77 9.75
CA GLU A 34 -5.17 -5.63 10.81
C GLU A 34 -6.37 -6.44 10.32
N LEU A 35 -7.28 -5.84 9.53
CA LEU A 35 -8.40 -6.55 8.91
C LEU A 35 -7.90 -7.65 7.96
N LEU A 36 -6.93 -7.32 7.11
CA LEU A 36 -6.30 -8.28 6.20
C LEU A 36 -5.66 -9.46 6.98
N VAL A 37 -4.89 -9.17 8.03
CA VAL A 37 -4.18 -10.20 8.80
C VAL A 37 -5.13 -11.06 9.65
N LYS A 38 -6.18 -10.47 10.22
CA LYS A 38 -7.21 -11.21 10.99
C LYS A 38 -8.03 -12.13 10.09
N ASN A 39 -8.17 -11.82 8.79
CA ASN A 39 -8.88 -12.61 7.79
C ASN A 39 -10.30 -13.03 8.23
N SER A 40 -11.00 -12.14 8.94
CA SER A 40 -12.36 -12.34 9.45
C SER A 40 -13.23 -11.15 9.05
N LEU A 41 -13.47 -11.04 7.75
CA LEU A 41 -14.19 -9.93 7.14
C LEU A 41 -15.70 -10.16 7.25
N ARG A 42 -16.41 -9.17 7.79
CA ARG A 42 -17.83 -9.28 8.15
C ARG A 42 -18.75 -8.58 7.16
N ASN A 43 -18.22 -7.64 6.38
CA ASN A 43 -18.98 -6.83 5.44
C ASN A 43 -18.10 -6.34 4.27
N GLN A 44 -18.74 -5.70 3.28
CA GLN A 44 -18.07 -5.20 2.07
C GLN A 44 -17.07 -4.07 2.35
N ASP A 45 -17.30 -3.27 3.38
CA ASP A 45 -16.40 -2.16 3.72
C ASP A 45 -15.11 -2.69 4.34
N GLU A 46 -15.20 -3.66 5.25
CA GLU A 46 -14.04 -4.37 5.79
C GLU A 46 -13.25 -5.08 4.68
N ALA A 47 -13.93 -5.73 3.73
CA ALA A 47 -13.27 -6.35 2.59
C ALA A 47 -12.55 -5.34 1.69
N ARG A 48 -13.17 -4.18 1.45
CA ARG A 48 -12.54 -3.08 0.70
C ARG A 48 -11.31 -2.54 1.43
N SER A 49 -11.39 -2.33 2.75
CA SER A 49 -10.26 -1.87 3.56
C SER A 49 -9.12 -2.90 3.58
N ALA A 50 -9.41 -4.19 3.74
CA ALA A 50 -8.40 -5.24 3.66
C ALA A 50 -7.70 -5.27 2.28
N GLY A 51 -8.48 -5.14 1.20
CA GLY A 51 -7.93 -5.03 -0.16
C GLY A 51 -7.09 -3.76 -0.38
N ALA A 52 -7.43 -2.64 0.27
CA ALA A 52 -6.61 -1.43 0.23
C ALA A 52 -5.24 -1.65 0.90
N CYS A 53 -5.20 -2.36 2.04
CA CYS A 53 -3.92 -2.77 2.63
C CYS A 53 -3.13 -3.67 1.68
N GLU A 54 -3.76 -4.71 1.12
CA GLU A 54 -3.09 -5.66 0.23
C GLU A 54 -2.45 -4.95 -0.96
N GLY A 55 -3.19 -4.07 -1.65
CA GLY A 55 -2.67 -3.31 -2.79
C GLY A 55 -1.53 -2.36 -2.42
N MET A 56 -1.61 -1.69 -1.26
CA MET A 56 -0.53 -0.84 -0.76
C MET A 56 0.73 -1.67 -0.45
N ILE A 57 0.58 -2.81 0.23
CA ILE A 57 1.69 -3.69 0.58
C ILE A 57 2.34 -4.27 -0.67
N GLU A 58 1.54 -4.74 -1.63
CA GLU A 58 2.04 -5.25 -2.91
C GLU A 58 2.77 -4.15 -3.69
N THR A 59 2.23 -2.94 -3.72
CA THR A 59 2.90 -1.77 -4.32
C THR A 59 4.24 -1.53 -3.64
N ALA A 60 4.29 -1.44 -2.31
CA ALA A 60 5.54 -1.25 -1.59
C ALA A 60 6.54 -2.37 -1.91
N MET A 61 6.10 -3.63 -1.98
CA MET A 61 6.98 -4.74 -2.31
C MET A 61 7.57 -4.65 -3.72
N ILE A 62 6.76 -4.30 -4.72
CA ILE A 62 7.18 -4.21 -6.13
C ILE A 62 8.14 -3.05 -6.35
N PHE A 63 7.87 -1.91 -5.72
CA PHE A 63 8.66 -0.70 -5.94
C PHE A 63 9.90 -0.61 -5.08
N SER A 64 9.90 -1.18 -3.86
CA SER A 64 11.02 -1.05 -2.92
C SER A 64 12.40 -1.42 -3.48
N PRO A 65 12.58 -2.48 -4.31
CA PRO A 65 13.89 -2.80 -4.87
C PRO A 65 14.42 -1.76 -5.86
N ASN A 66 13.53 -0.96 -6.46
CA ASN A 66 13.84 0.02 -7.50
C ASN A 66 14.06 1.44 -6.96
N LEU A 67 13.92 1.64 -5.65
CA LEU A 67 14.15 2.92 -5.01
C LEU A 67 15.67 3.23 -4.85
N PRO A 68 16.03 4.50 -4.56
CA PRO A 68 17.39 4.88 -4.24
C PRO A 68 18.02 4.06 -3.10
N ALA A 69 19.35 3.92 -3.11
CA ALA A 69 20.07 2.98 -2.24
C ALA A 69 19.88 3.21 -0.73
N ASP A 70 19.59 4.44 -0.33
CA ASP A 70 19.34 4.89 1.04
C ASP A 70 17.95 4.53 1.59
N VAL A 71 16.99 4.27 0.69
CA VAL A 71 15.59 3.99 1.07
C VAL A 71 15.03 2.68 0.50
N ARG A 72 15.76 2.01 -0.39
CA ARG A 72 15.32 0.74 -0.97
C ARG A 72 15.25 -0.40 0.04
N ALA A 73 14.36 -1.34 -0.24
CA ALA A 73 14.27 -2.62 0.44
C ALA A 73 14.25 -3.77 -0.57
N CYS A 74 14.69 -4.95 -0.14
CA CYS A 74 14.76 -6.16 -0.96
C CYS A 74 13.86 -7.26 -0.38
N PRO A 75 12.52 -7.06 -0.34
CA PRO A 75 11.60 -8.08 0.10
C PRO A 75 11.70 -9.34 -0.77
N PRO A 76 11.40 -10.53 -0.22
CA PRO A 76 11.46 -11.78 -0.97
C PRO A 76 10.51 -11.76 -2.18
N ALA A 77 11.00 -12.19 -3.35
CA ALA A 77 10.26 -12.15 -4.63
C ALA A 77 8.95 -12.96 -4.65
N GLN A 78 8.81 -13.94 -3.75
CA GLN A 78 7.59 -14.73 -3.55
C GLN A 78 6.93 -14.43 -2.20
N GLY A 79 7.21 -13.26 -1.62
CA GLY A 79 6.61 -12.84 -0.36
C GLY A 79 5.09 -12.73 -0.52
N SER A 80 4.35 -13.32 0.42
CA SER A 80 2.90 -13.14 0.49
C SER A 80 2.60 -11.71 0.96
N PRO A 81 1.67 -10.97 0.31
CA PRO A 81 1.16 -9.71 0.83
C PRO A 81 0.71 -9.79 2.29
N LEU A 82 0.15 -10.94 2.70
CA LEU A 82 -0.24 -11.21 4.09
C LEU A 82 0.97 -11.21 5.05
N GLN A 83 2.08 -11.82 4.66
CA GLN A 83 3.29 -11.85 5.49
C GLN A 83 3.93 -10.45 5.56
N SER A 84 3.95 -9.73 4.45
CA SER A 84 4.46 -8.36 4.41
C SER A 84 3.58 -7.38 5.20
N ALA A 85 2.26 -7.59 5.21
CA ALA A 85 1.36 -6.84 6.09
C ALA A 85 1.69 -7.07 7.58
N LYS A 86 2.06 -8.30 7.98
CA LYS A 86 2.52 -8.57 9.36
C LYS A 86 3.82 -7.84 9.69
N VAL A 87 4.77 -7.76 8.75
CA VAL A 87 6.01 -6.99 8.92
C VAL A 87 5.70 -5.50 9.11
N PHE A 88 4.79 -4.95 8.30
CA PHE A 88 4.33 -3.57 8.43
C PHE A 88 3.69 -3.29 9.80
N LEU A 89 2.77 -4.16 10.26
CA LEU A 89 2.14 -4.01 11.58
C LEU A 89 3.17 -4.09 12.72
N GLN A 90 4.09 -5.06 12.65
CA GLN A 90 5.15 -5.20 13.64
C GLN A 90 6.08 -3.97 13.67
N TYR A 91 6.34 -3.35 12.53
CA TYR A 91 7.12 -2.12 12.46
C TYR A 91 6.40 -0.95 13.14
N LEU A 92 5.11 -0.77 12.89
CA LEU A 92 4.32 0.28 13.53
C LEU A 92 4.21 0.09 15.05
N ASP A 93 4.05 -1.15 15.52
CA ASP A 93 4.06 -1.46 16.96
C ASP A 93 5.38 -1.02 17.63
N ASN A 94 6.50 -1.13 16.91
CA ASN A 94 7.82 -0.74 17.40
C ASN A 94 8.13 0.75 17.18
N ASN A 95 7.41 1.44 16.29
CA ASN A 95 7.65 2.82 15.86
C ASN A 95 6.34 3.63 15.82
N PRO A 96 5.68 3.85 16.98
CA PRO A 96 4.35 4.44 17.04
C PRO A 96 4.28 5.90 16.54
N ASP A 97 5.41 6.61 16.56
CA ASP A 97 5.56 7.97 16.02
C ASP A 97 5.32 8.00 14.50
N ARG A 98 5.64 6.91 13.79
CA ARG A 98 5.46 6.79 12.35
C ARG A 98 4.01 6.60 11.92
N ALA A 99 3.10 6.32 12.85
CA ALA A 99 1.68 6.13 12.54
C ALA A 99 1.02 7.38 11.89
N ASN A 100 1.60 8.56 12.08
CA ASN A 100 1.10 9.81 11.49
C ASN A 100 1.60 10.07 10.06
N GLU A 101 2.60 9.32 9.60
CA GLU A 101 3.20 9.44 8.28
C GLU A 101 2.36 8.70 7.21
N PRO A 102 2.59 8.96 5.91
CA PRO A 102 1.93 8.20 4.84
C PRO A 102 2.18 6.68 4.96
N GLY A 103 1.11 5.87 4.93
CA GLY A 103 1.19 4.42 5.16
C GLY A 103 2.14 3.70 4.19
N ILE A 104 2.17 4.11 2.92
CA ILE A 104 3.10 3.55 1.93
C ILE A 104 4.58 3.85 2.26
N THR A 105 4.87 5.04 2.79
CA THR A 105 6.23 5.41 3.23
C THR A 105 6.65 4.53 4.40
N VAL A 106 5.78 4.37 5.38
CA VAL A 106 6.02 3.49 6.54
C VAL A 106 6.18 2.03 6.12
N ALA A 107 5.42 1.55 5.13
CA ALA A 107 5.58 0.20 4.61
C ALA A 107 6.95 -0.03 3.95
N ILE A 108 7.44 0.93 3.16
CA ILE A 108 8.78 0.85 2.56
C ILE A 108 9.87 0.83 3.65
N GLU A 109 9.73 1.66 4.68
CA GLU A 109 10.65 1.68 5.83
C GLU A 109 10.64 0.35 6.59
N ALA A 110 9.45 -0.19 6.88
CA ALA A 110 9.29 -1.50 7.49
C ALA A 110 10.00 -2.59 6.68
N PHE A 111 9.88 -2.54 5.35
CA PHE A 111 10.53 -3.50 4.47
C PHE A 111 12.04 -3.32 4.42
N ARG A 112 12.54 -2.08 4.48
CA ARG A 112 13.98 -1.81 4.53
C ARG A 112 14.59 -2.36 5.80
N ASP A 113 13.90 -2.21 6.92
CA ASP A 113 14.35 -2.69 8.22
C ASP A 113 14.30 -4.23 8.31
N ALA A 114 13.26 -4.86 7.76
CA ALA A 114 13.12 -6.31 7.74
C ALA A 114 14.00 -7.00 6.68
N TRP A 115 14.18 -6.35 5.53
CA TRP A 115 14.82 -6.90 4.33
C TRP A 115 15.76 -5.88 3.66
N PRO A 116 16.88 -5.53 4.30
CA PRO A 116 17.86 -4.64 3.72
C PRO A 116 18.52 -5.28 2.48
N CYS A 117 18.70 -4.48 1.42
CA CYS A 117 19.40 -4.94 0.23
C CYS A 117 20.89 -5.13 0.51
N ARG A 118 21.45 -6.32 0.24
CA ARG A 118 22.89 -6.56 0.29
C ARG A 118 23.54 -6.17 -1.04
N GLY A 119 24.82 -5.81 -1.00
CA GLY A 119 25.57 -5.10 -2.06
C GLY A 119 25.57 -5.70 -3.46
N ASP A 120 25.08 -6.92 -3.66
CA ASP A 120 25.07 -7.62 -4.95
C ASP A 120 23.68 -7.73 -5.60
N ASP A 121 22.60 -7.45 -4.86
CA ASP A 121 21.23 -7.40 -5.39
C ASP A 121 20.89 -6.02 -5.99
N ALA A 122 21.85 -5.09 -5.92
CA ALA A 122 21.77 -3.72 -6.40
C ALA A 122 21.82 -3.56 -7.93
N GLY A 123 21.89 -4.64 -8.70
CA GLY A 123 22.27 -4.59 -10.10
C GLY A 123 21.84 -5.79 -10.93
N THR A 124 20.54 -6.08 -10.98
CA THR A 124 19.96 -6.64 -12.22
C THR A 124 19.00 -5.58 -12.77
N GLY A 125 19.52 -4.47 -13.28
CA GLY A 125 20.19 -4.54 -14.56
C GLY A 125 19.26 -5.30 -15.50
N LEU A 126 18.29 -4.58 -16.10
CA LEU A 126 17.53 -5.02 -17.25
C LEU A 126 18.44 -5.95 -18.06
N LYS A 127 18.17 -7.27 -18.06
CA LYS A 127 18.88 -8.17 -18.97
C LYS A 127 18.58 -7.61 -20.35
N LYS A 128 19.54 -6.88 -20.94
CA LYS A 128 19.50 -6.47 -22.34
C LYS A 128 19.21 -7.75 -23.10
N ARG A 129 17.99 -7.90 -23.63
CA ARG A 129 17.66 -9.00 -24.54
C ARG A 129 18.59 -8.81 -25.72
N ALA A 130 19.69 -9.55 -25.75
CA ALA A 130 20.55 -9.59 -26.92
C ALA A 130 19.69 -10.12 -28.10
N PRO A 131 19.80 -9.54 -29.30
CA PRO A 131 19.06 -10.05 -30.44
C PRO A 131 19.53 -11.47 -30.72
N LYS A 132 18.59 -12.42 -30.78
CA LYS A 132 18.86 -13.78 -31.23
C LYS A 132 19.38 -13.68 -32.67
N LYS A 133 20.67 -13.94 -32.90
CA LYS A 133 21.19 -14.16 -34.26
C LYS A 133 20.61 -15.48 -34.75
N THR A 134 19.68 -15.41 -35.69
CA THR A 134 19.24 -16.54 -36.50
C THR A 134 20.43 -17.03 -37.34
N LYS A 135 20.71 -18.32 -37.29
CA LYS A 135 21.57 -19.01 -38.27
C LYS A 135 20.74 -19.37 -39.49
#